data_AF-A0A6A3CZ46-F1
#
_entry.id   AF-A0A6A3CZ46-F1
#
_cell.length_a   1.000
_cell.length_b   1.000
_cell.length_c   1.000
_cell.angle_alpha   90.00
_cell.angle_beta   90.00
_cell.angle_gamma   90.00
#
_symmetry.space_group_name_H-M   'P 1'
#
loop_
_entity.id
_entity.type
_entity.pdbx_description
1 polymer ?
#
loop_
_entity_poly.entity_id
_entity_poly.type
_entity_poly.pdbx_seq_one_letter_code
_entity_poly.pdbx_strand_id
1 'polypeptide(L)'
;MKLEKFKNLMEESRFNWREILDGTLKFDRREAEVAALKKLTQQELIDFFNENIKVGLKRKKTLSVRVFGNLHLADFNSQKREADEPNTIQIDDIFSFRRSQPLYGSFEGNCSIKGRPLLNEYKN
;
A
#
# COMPACT_ATOMS: atom_id res chain seq x y z
N MET A 1 -11.81 17.41 -5.83
CA MET A 1 -11.34 17.24 -4.44
C MET A 1 -9.81 17.29 -4.27
N LYS A 2 -8.95 16.82 -5.21
CA LYS A 2 -7.49 16.76 -4.96
C LYS A 2 -6.80 18.11 -4.64
N LEU A 3 -7.29 19.21 -5.19
CA LEU A 3 -6.80 20.58 -4.93
C LEU A 3 -7.72 21.38 -4.00
N GLU A 4 -8.65 20.72 -3.29
CA GLU A 4 -9.47 21.43 -2.31
C GLU A 4 -8.56 21.98 -1.21
N LYS A 5 -8.67 23.29 -0.97
CA LYS A 5 -7.93 23.95 0.11
C LYS A 5 -8.41 23.43 1.45
N PHE A 6 -7.51 23.40 2.43
CA PHE A 6 -7.90 23.09 3.80
C PHE A 6 -8.85 24.16 4.31
N LYS A 7 -9.95 23.71 4.93
CA LYS A 7 -10.94 24.61 5.51
C LYS A 7 -10.43 25.17 6.82
N ASN A 8 -9.75 24.32 7.60
CA ASN A 8 -9.27 24.63 8.96
C ASN A 8 -7.82 24.18 9.17
N LEU A 9 -7.13 24.81 10.13
CA LEU A 9 -5.75 24.46 10.53
C LEU A 9 -5.59 22.99 10.94
N MET A 10 -6.63 22.37 11.51
CA MET A 10 -6.61 20.96 11.89
C MET A 10 -6.47 20.03 10.68
N GLU A 11 -7.10 20.36 9.55
CA GLU A 11 -7.00 19.56 8.34
C GLU A 11 -5.61 19.66 7.72
N GLU A 12 -5.03 20.86 7.72
CA GLU A 12 -3.66 21.11 7.28
C GLU A 12 -2.65 20.37 8.16
N SER A 13 -2.79 20.52 9.48
CA SER A 13 -1.92 19.86 10.45
C SER A 13 -2.00 18.34 10.31
N ARG A 14 -3.20 17.78 10.14
CA ARG A 14 -3.39 16.34 9.93
C ARG A 14 -2.74 15.84 8.65
N PHE A 15 -2.78 16.63 7.57
CA PHE A 15 -2.12 16.29 6.32
C PHE A 15 -0.59 16.27 6.48
N ASN A 16 -0.02 17.35 7.02
CA ASN A 16 1.43 17.45 7.23
C ASN A 16 1.93 16.37 8.20
N TRP A 17 1.18 16.11 9.27
CA TRP A 17 1.53 15.07 10.23
C TRP A 17 1.52 13.67 9.62
N ARG A 18 0.61 13.41 8.67
CA ARG A 18 0.58 12.13 7.94
C ARG A 18 1.82 11.94 7.07
N GLU A 19 2.28 12.98 6.37
CA GLU A 19 3.54 12.89 5.59
C GLU A 19 4.78 12.65 6.47
N ILE A 20 4.74 13.14 7.71
CA ILE A 20 5.79 12.89 8.71
C ILE A 20 5.72 11.44 9.20
N LEU A 21 4.53 10.96 9.57
CA LEU A 21 4.31 9.59 10.04
C LEU A 21 4.59 8.54 8.97
N ASP A 22 4.23 8.80 7.72
CA ASP A 22 4.46 7.92 6.58
C ASP A 22 5.94 7.97 6.11
N GLY A 23 6.75 8.91 6.64
CA GLY A 23 8.17 9.05 6.34
C GLY A 23 8.49 9.55 4.93
N THR A 24 7.46 9.95 4.18
CA THR A 24 7.56 10.44 2.80
C THR A 24 8.10 11.86 2.74
N LEU A 25 7.73 12.70 3.72
CA LEU A 25 8.09 14.13 3.81
C LEU A 25 7.76 14.94 2.53
N LYS A 26 6.75 14.52 1.76
CA LYS A 26 6.32 15.17 0.51
C LYS A 26 5.12 16.08 0.78
N PHE A 27 5.37 17.29 1.26
CA PHE A 27 4.31 18.26 1.54
C PHE A 27 3.65 18.81 0.26
N ASP A 28 4.37 18.81 -0.86
CA ASP A 28 3.91 19.18 -2.20
C ASP A 28 3.21 18.02 -2.95
N ARG A 29 2.97 16.88 -2.27
CA ARG A 29 2.40 15.66 -2.89
C ARG A 29 1.15 15.93 -3.72
N ARG A 30 0.26 16.82 -3.29
CA ARG A 30 -0.96 17.14 -4.03
C ARG A 30 -0.67 17.77 -5.39
N GLU A 31 0.29 18.68 -5.46
CA GLU A 31 0.66 19.33 -6.72
C GLU A 31 1.38 18.34 -7.64
N ALA A 32 2.32 17.56 -7.10
CA ALA A 32 3.05 16.54 -7.83
C ALA A 32 2.10 15.46 -8.40
N GLU A 33 1.15 14.98 -7.61
CA GLU A 33 0.17 14.01 -8.05
C GLU A 33 -0.80 14.58 -9.10
N VAL A 34 -1.20 15.84 -8.99
CA VAL A 34 -2.05 16.49 -10.01
C VAL A 34 -1.29 16.68 -11.32
N ALA A 35 -0.01 17.06 -11.25
CA ALA A 35 0.84 17.15 -12.43
C ALA A 35 1.01 15.80 -13.12
N ALA A 36 1.13 14.70 -12.36
CA ALA A 36 1.16 13.34 -12.90
C ALA A 36 -0.18 12.94 -13.52
N LEU A 37 -1.31 13.19 -12.82
CA LEU A 37 -2.65 12.87 -13.33
C LEU A 37 -2.99 13.60 -14.64
N LYS A 38 -2.52 14.84 -14.82
CA LYS A 38 -2.73 15.61 -16.06
C LYS A 38 -2.00 15.02 -17.28
N LYS A 39 -0.92 14.27 -17.06
CA LYS A 39 -0.14 13.63 -18.13
C LYS A 39 -0.66 12.25 -18.51
N LEU A 40 -1.54 11.69 -17.68
CA LEU A 40 -1.95 10.30 -17.75
C LEU A 40 -2.93 10.08 -18.91
N THR A 41 -2.67 9.04 -19.71
CA THR A 41 -3.49 8.74 -20.91
C THR A 41 -4.51 7.63 -20.64
N GLN A 42 -5.58 7.58 -21.44
CA GLN A 42 -6.60 6.53 -21.32
C GLN A 42 -5.99 5.13 -21.55
N GLN A 43 -5.03 5.00 -22.47
CA GLN A 43 -4.39 3.74 -22.76
C GLN A 43 -3.61 3.22 -21.56
N GLU A 44 -2.85 4.09 -20.86
CA GLU A 44 -2.13 3.72 -19.64
C GLU A 44 -3.07 3.23 -18.52
N LEU A 45 -4.28 3.79 -18.41
CA LEU A 45 -5.29 3.31 -17.45
C LEU A 45 -5.80 1.92 -17.82
N ILE A 46 -6.06 1.68 -19.10
CA ILE A 46 -6.50 0.37 -19.61
C ILE A 46 -5.40 -0.67 -19.39
N ASP A 47 -4.15 -0.31 -19.67
CA ASP A 47 -3.00 -1.18 -19.49
C ASP A 47 -2.77 -1.50 -18.00
N PHE A 48 -2.87 -0.49 -17.12
CA PHE A 48 -2.80 -0.68 -15.67
C PHE A 48 -3.91 -1.61 -15.15
N PHE A 49 -5.16 -1.41 -15.61
CA PHE A 49 -6.30 -2.24 -15.22
C PHE A 49 -6.11 -3.68 -15.69
N ASN A 50 -5.71 -3.85 -16.95
CA ASN A 50 -5.43 -5.17 -17.51
C ASN A 50 -4.35 -5.83 -16.65
N GLU A 51 -3.21 -5.20 -16.44
CA GLU A 51 -2.09 -5.79 -15.71
C GLU A 51 -2.37 -6.14 -14.24
N ASN A 52 -3.07 -5.26 -13.51
CA ASN A 52 -3.15 -5.36 -12.04
C ASN A 52 -4.50 -5.86 -11.52
N ILE A 53 -5.60 -5.71 -12.26
CA ILE A 53 -6.96 -5.94 -11.77
C ILE A 53 -7.65 -7.12 -12.47
N LYS A 54 -7.46 -7.26 -13.79
CA LYS A 54 -8.13 -8.29 -14.59
C LYS A 54 -7.79 -9.71 -14.08
N VAL A 55 -8.83 -10.55 -14.04
CA VAL A 55 -8.74 -11.94 -13.55
C VAL A 55 -7.83 -12.75 -14.49
N GLY A 56 -6.84 -13.45 -13.93
CA GLY A 56 -5.96 -14.36 -14.69
C GLY A 56 -4.54 -13.84 -14.98
N LEU A 57 -4.14 -12.68 -14.44
CA LEU A 57 -2.80 -12.12 -14.68
C LEU A 57 -1.84 -12.24 -13.51
N LYS A 58 -0.55 -12.44 -13.83
CA LYS A 58 0.51 -12.81 -12.88
C LYS A 58 0.78 -11.78 -11.77
N ARG A 59 0.44 -10.50 -12.00
CA ARG A 59 0.69 -9.40 -11.04
C ARG A 59 -0.49 -9.09 -10.12
N LYS A 60 -1.65 -9.71 -10.35
CA LYS A 60 -2.83 -9.52 -9.51
C LYS A 60 -2.59 -10.11 -8.12
N LYS A 61 -2.49 -9.25 -7.11
CA LYS A 61 -2.47 -9.63 -5.69
C LYS A 61 -3.85 -9.35 -5.12
N THR A 62 -4.57 -10.37 -4.68
CA THR A 62 -5.92 -10.23 -4.10
C THR A 62 -5.95 -10.88 -2.73
N LEU A 63 -6.49 -10.17 -1.75
CA LEU A 63 -6.72 -10.65 -0.39
C LEU A 63 -8.20 -10.47 -0.07
N SER A 64 -8.89 -11.54 0.28
CA SER A 64 -10.29 -11.51 0.70
C SER A 64 -10.39 -11.84 2.19
N VAL A 65 -11.13 -11.02 2.94
CA VAL A 65 -11.42 -11.26 4.36
C VAL A 65 -12.90 -11.57 4.47
N ARG A 66 -13.22 -12.81 4.82
CA ARG A 66 -14.60 -13.27 5.05
C ARG A 66 -14.85 -13.36 6.54
N VAL A 67 -15.89 -12.66 7.02
CA VAL A 67 -16.29 -12.66 8.43
C VAL A 67 -17.67 -13.30 8.52
N PHE A 68 -17.77 -14.39 9.29
CA PHE A 68 -19.02 -15.13 9.47
C PHE A 68 -19.60 -14.83 10.85
N GLY A 69 -20.91 -14.54 10.88
CA GLY A 69 -21.67 -14.46 12.11
C GLY A 69 -22.02 -15.84 12.67
N ASN A 70 -22.47 -15.90 13.92
CA ASN A 70 -22.77 -17.15 14.62
C ASN A 70 -23.84 -18.02 13.92
N LEU A 71 -24.79 -17.39 13.22
CA LEU A 71 -25.81 -18.09 12.44
C LEU A 71 -25.23 -18.80 11.19
N HIS A 72 -24.08 -18.34 10.70
CA HIS A 72 -23.44 -18.82 9.47
C HIS A 72 -22.27 -19.77 9.73
N LEU A 73 -22.22 -20.43 10.89
CA LEU A 73 -21.19 -21.41 11.21
C LEU A 73 -21.21 -22.62 10.27
N ALA A 74 -22.38 -22.99 9.74
CA ALA A 74 -22.49 -24.06 8.75
C ALA A 74 -21.77 -23.68 7.45
N ASP A 75 -21.97 -22.45 6.96
CA ASP A 75 -21.34 -21.91 5.76
C ASP A 75 -19.83 -21.73 5.92
N PHE A 76 -19.38 -21.36 7.12
CA PHE A 76 -17.96 -21.30 7.43
C PHE A 76 -17.31 -22.69 7.37
N ASN A 77 -17.95 -23.70 7.96
CA ASN A 77 -17.42 -25.05 7.99
C ASN A 77 -17.45 -25.73 6.61
N SER A 78 -18.41 -25.41 5.74
CA SER A 78 -18.41 -25.89 4.36
C SER A 78 -17.27 -25.25 3.58
N GLN A 79 -17.10 -23.93 3.64
CA GLN A 79 -16.05 -23.23 2.92
C GLN A 79 -14.63 -23.55 3.41
N LYS A 80 -14.46 -23.91 4.69
CA LYS A 80 -13.19 -24.38 5.24
C LYS A 80 -12.81 -25.80 4.75
N ARG A 81 -13.79 -26.58 4.33
CA ARG A 81 -13.60 -27.98 3.86
C ARG A 81 -13.53 -28.09 2.35
N GLU A 82 -14.08 -27.12 1.62
CA GLU A 82 -13.92 -27.02 0.18
C GLU A 82 -12.43 -26.91 -0.17
N ALA A 83 -11.97 -27.76 -1.07
CA ALA A 83 -10.59 -27.73 -1.54
C ALA A 83 -10.34 -26.38 -2.22
N ASP A 84 -9.17 -25.80 -1.94
CA ASP A 84 -8.74 -24.54 -2.53
C ASP A 84 -8.92 -24.58 -4.06
N GLU A 85 -9.74 -23.67 -4.59
CA GLU A 85 -9.76 -23.35 -6.02
C GLU A 85 -8.31 -23.18 -6.49
N PRO A 86 -7.94 -23.58 -7.72
CA PRO A 86 -6.55 -23.78 -8.17
C PRO A 86 -5.63 -22.55 -8.08
N ASN A 87 -6.16 -21.39 -7.70
CA ASN A 87 -5.43 -20.13 -7.57
C ASN A 87 -5.77 -19.36 -6.27
N THR A 88 -6.38 -20.02 -5.29
CA THR A 88 -6.71 -19.46 -3.98
C THR A 88 -5.92 -20.21 -2.92
N ILE A 89 -5.43 -19.50 -1.90
CA ILE A 89 -4.75 -20.11 -0.75
C ILE A 89 -5.53 -19.68 0.48
N GLN A 90 -6.10 -20.64 1.20
CA GLN A 90 -6.66 -20.37 2.52
C GLN A 90 -5.54 -20.12 3.53
N ILE A 91 -5.67 -19.03 4.29
CA ILE A 91 -4.71 -18.65 5.33
C ILE A 91 -5.27 -19.08 6.68
N ASP A 92 -4.74 -20.19 7.21
CA ASP A 92 -5.11 -20.65 8.56
C ASP A 92 -4.25 -20.00 9.67
N ASP A 93 -2.95 -19.78 9.41
CA ASP A 93 -2.05 -19.08 10.33
C ASP A 93 -1.48 -17.80 9.69
N ILE A 94 -1.84 -16.66 10.29
CA ILE A 94 -1.42 -15.32 9.87
C ILE A 94 0.10 -15.16 9.97
N PHE A 95 0.75 -15.73 11.00
CA PHE A 95 2.18 -15.54 11.21
C PHE A 95 3.01 -16.30 10.18
N SER A 96 2.61 -17.53 9.86
CA SER A 96 3.27 -18.30 8.81
C SER A 96 3.06 -17.68 7.43
N PHE A 97 1.87 -17.16 7.14
CA PHE A 97 1.61 -16.43 5.88
C PHE A 97 2.44 -15.14 5.78
N ARG A 98 2.55 -14.35 6.85
CA ARG A 98 3.36 -13.12 6.84
C ARG A 98 4.85 -13.40 6.60
N ARG A 99 5.37 -14.53 7.08
CA ARG A 99 6.78 -14.93 6.90
C ARG A 99 7.08 -15.51 5.53
N SER A 100 6.08 -16.10 4.85
CA SER A 100 6.27 -16.68 3.52
C SER A 100 6.30 -15.65 2.39
N GLN A 101 5.84 -14.42 2.65
CA GLN A 101 5.76 -13.36 1.67
C GLN A 101 6.92 -12.36 1.80
N PRO A 102 7.47 -11.84 0.68
CA PRO A 102 8.43 -10.76 0.74
C PRO A 102 7.76 -9.46 1.24
N LEU A 103 8.47 -8.72 2.09
CA LEU A 103 8.02 -7.41 2.56
C LEU A 103 8.30 -6.34 1.49
N TYR A 104 7.40 -5.37 1.38
CA TYR A 104 7.66 -4.18 0.57
C TYR A 104 8.75 -3.32 1.22
N GLY A 105 9.52 -2.62 0.40
CA GLY A 105 10.47 -1.61 0.89
C GLY A 105 9.75 -0.47 1.62
N SER A 106 10.43 0.14 2.59
CA SER A 106 9.92 1.32 3.29
C SER A 106 9.82 2.52 2.35
N PHE A 107 8.84 3.39 2.59
CA PHE A 107 8.76 4.71 1.95
C PHE A 107 9.76 5.71 2.55
N GLU A 108 10.31 5.39 3.73
CA GLU A 108 11.38 6.15 4.38
C GLU A 108 12.68 6.01 3.58
N GLY A 109 13.09 7.06 2.88
CA GLY A 109 14.30 7.00 2.05
C GLY A 109 14.47 8.12 1.03
N ASN A 110 13.43 8.92 0.77
CA ASN A 110 13.58 10.10 -0.09
C ASN A 110 14.27 11.29 0.60
N CYS A 111 14.69 11.14 1.86
CA CYS A 111 15.63 12.05 2.48
C CYS A 111 17.03 11.73 1.94
N SER A 112 17.34 12.19 0.72
CA SER A 112 18.71 12.33 0.25
C SER A 112 19.40 13.39 1.10
N ILE A 113 19.80 13.04 2.32
CA ILE A 113 20.84 13.78 3.04
C ILE A 113 22.12 13.52 2.23
N LYS A 114 22.39 14.39 1.25
CA LYS A 114 23.69 14.44 0.58
C LYS A 114 24.74 14.67 1.67
N GLY A 115 25.58 13.66 1.89
CA GLY A 115 26.85 13.77 2.60
C GLY A 115 26.76 14.19 4.06
N ARG A 116 26.74 13.22 4.97
CA ARG A 116 27.37 13.42 6.28
C ARG A 116 28.76 12.75 6.21
N PRO A 117 29.88 13.51 6.16
CA PRO A 117 31.19 12.91 6.28
C PRO A 117 31.31 12.28 7.67
N LEU A 118 31.80 11.05 7.72
CA LEU A 118 32.19 10.41 8.98
C LEU A 118 33.40 11.18 9.54
N LEU A 119 33.15 12.14 10.42
CA LEU A 119 34.17 12.72 11.29
C LEU A 119 34.44 11.72 12.42
N ASN A 120 35.49 10.94 12.27
CA ASN A 120 36.20 10.26 13.36
C ASN A 120 37.67 10.06 12.98
N GLU A 121 38.36 11.16 12.69
CA GLU A 121 39.79 11.27 12.97
C GLU A 121 39.92 12.40 13.98
N TYR A 122 40.28 12.07 15.21
CA TYR A 122 41.03 12.86 16.21
C TYR A 122 40.92 12.12 17.54
N LYS A 123 41.79 11.11 17.71
CA LYS A 123 42.31 10.77 19.03
C LYS A 123 43.82 10.63 18.88
N ASN A 124 44.50 11.66 19.36
CA ASN A 124 45.88 11.58 19.84
C ASN A 124 45.98 10.59 20.99
#